data_AF-A0A8T1AK99-F1
#
_entry.id   AF-A0A8T1AK99-F1
#
_cell.length_a   1.000
_cell.length_b   1.000
_cell.length_c   1.000
_cell.angle_alpha   90.00
_cell.angle_beta   90.00
_cell.angle_gamma   90.00
#
_symmetry.space_group_name_H-M   'P 1'
#
loop_
_entity.id
_entity.type
_entity.pdbx_description
1 polymer ?
#
loop_
_entity_poly.entity_id
_entity_poly.type
_entity_poly.pdbx_seq_one_letter_code
_entity_poly.pdbx_strand_id
1 'polypeptide(L)'
;MLTPFPEAEALQDSRKRLYNYLHPKTRIVVECAFGRLKDRFRILLGKLEQKSAGHVCKVVIGFVVLHNLFLLVQDEMEILGVGLLIGDAPVSVAEDPRENEHVICHDRQARYYSNILMMRD
;
A
#
# COMPACT_ATOMS: atom_id res chain seq x y z
N MET A 1 2.21 2.87 -17.57
CA MET A 1 1.64 2.98 -16.20
C MET A 1 0.14 2.74 -16.31
N LEU A 2 -0.50 2.13 -15.31
CA LEU A 2 -1.96 2.10 -15.26
C LEU A 2 -2.44 3.52 -14.94
N THR A 3 -3.31 4.06 -15.77
CA THR A 3 -3.75 5.47 -15.70
C THR A 3 -5.28 5.49 -15.52
N PRO A 4 -5.83 6.35 -14.67
CA PRO A 4 -7.27 6.62 -14.63
C PRO A 4 -7.82 7.04 -15.99
N PHE A 5 -9.06 6.68 -16.29
CA PHE A 5 -9.77 7.20 -17.45
C PHE A 5 -10.08 8.70 -17.27
N PRO A 6 -10.14 9.48 -18.36
CA PRO A 6 -10.62 10.86 -18.30
C PRO A 6 -12.01 10.95 -17.65
N GLU A 7 -12.23 11.96 -16.82
CA GLU A 7 -13.46 12.10 -16.04
C GLU A 7 -14.71 12.20 -16.93
N ALA A 8 -14.61 12.93 -18.05
CA ALA A 8 -15.69 13.04 -19.04
C ALA A 8 -16.12 11.67 -19.59
N GLU A 9 -15.18 10.74 -19.81
CA GLU A 9 -15.50 9.39 -20.26
C GLU A 9 -16.03 8.50 -19.13
N ALA A 10 -15.49 8.67 -17.93
CA ALA A 10 -15.95 7.95 -16.75
C ALA A 10 -17.41 8.31 -16.43
N LEU A 11 -17.80 9.58 -16.50
CA LEU A 11 -19.19 10.00 -16.25
C LEU A 11 -20.22 9.28 -17.16
N GLN A 12 -19.81 8.88 -18.36
CA GLN A 12 -20.68 8.18 -19.31
C GLN A 12 -20.65 6.65 -19.17
N ASP A 13 -19.68 6.07 -18.45
CA ASP A 13 -19.51 4.62 -18.31
C ASP A 13 -19.27 4.21 -16.84
N SER A 14 -20.21 3.45 -16.28
CA SER A 14 -20.15 2.96 -14.90
C SER A 14 -18.92 2.10 -14.60
N ARG A 15 -18.41 1.34 -15.58
CA ARG A 15 -17.20 0.52 -15.40
C ARG A 15 -15.96 1.39 -15.31
N LYS A 16 -15.88 2.45 -16.11
CA LYS A 16 -14.76 3.42 -16.06
C LYS A 16 -14.76 4.20 -14.74
N ARG A 17 -15.94 4.59 -14.20
CA ARG A 17 -16.02 5.18 -12.84
C ARG A 17 -15.54 4.23 -11.78
N LEU A 18 -16.01 2.98 -11.81
CA LEU A 18 -15.60 1.97 -10.84
C LEU A 18 -14.09 1.74 -10.89
N TYR A 19 -13.50 1.67 -12.09
CA TYR A 19 -12.05 1.60 -12.24
C TYR A 19 -11.35 2.82 -11.63
N ASN A 20 -11.78 4.04 -11.95
CA ASN A 20 -11.19 5.27 -11.40
C ASN A 20 -11.29 5.37 -9.88
N TYR A 21 -12.33 4.79 -9.29
CA TYR A 21 -12.51 4.70 -7.84
C TYR A 21 -11.59 3.64 -7.20
N LEU A 22 -11.54 2.43 -7.77
CA LEU A 22 -10.75 1.32 -7.22
C LEU A 22 -9.24 1.48 -7.46
N HIS A 23 -8.86 2.09 -8.57
CA HIS A 23 -7.46 2.25 -8.97
C HIS A 23 -6.60 2.94 -7.89
N PRO A 24 -6.91 4.16 -7.43
CA PRO A 24 -6.14 4.81 -6.37
C PRO A 24 -6.23 4.07 -5.04
N LYS A 25 -7.42 3.56 -4.65
CA LYS A 25 -7.59 2.77 -3.41
C LYS A 25 -6.66 1.55 -3.36
N THR A 26 -6.57 0.84 -4.47
CA THR A 26 -5.67 -0.32 -4.60
C THR A 26 -4.21 0.11 -4.61
N ARG A 27 -3.87 1.21 -5.31
CA ARG A 27 -2.50 1.71 -5.42
C ARG A 27 -1.94 2.14 -4.07
N ILE A 28 -2.73 2.82 -3.24
CA ILE A 28 -2.34 3.25 -1.90
C ILE A 28 -1.92 2.05 -1.05
N VAL A 29 -2.68 0.96 -1.05
CA VAL A 29 -2.34 -0.24 -0.27
C VAL A 29 -0.99 -0.83 -0.70
N VAL A 30 -0.76 -0.92 -2.02
CA VAL A 30 0.49 -1.43 -2.59
C VAL A 30 1.66 -0.50 -2.28
N GLU A 31 1.50 0.81 -2.47
CA GLU A 31 2.52 1.82 -2.18
C GLU A 31 2.90 1.83 -0.69
N CYS A 32 1.92 1.74 0.22
CA CYS A 32 2.17 1.64 1.65
C CYS A 32 2.95 0.37 2.01
N ALA A 33 2.63 -0.78 1.39
CA ALA A 33 3.37 -2.02 1.61
C ALA A 33 4.85 -1.89 1.18
N PHE A 34 5.10 -1.30 0.00
CA PHE A 34 6.46 -1.01 -0.45
C PHE A 34 7.14 0.08 0.38
N GLY A 35 6.40 1.04 0.92
CA GLY A 35 6.91 2.04 1.87
C GLY A 35 7.49 1.36 3.10
N ARG A 36 6.69 0.52 3.77
CA ARG A 36 7.14 -0.27 4.94
C ARG A 36 8.31 -1.20 4.62
N LEU A 37 8.29 -1.83 3.44
CA LEU A 37 9.38 -2.70 3.01
C LEU A 37 10.70 -1.94 2.87
N LYS A 38 10.67 -0.77 2.23
CA LYS A 38 11.86 0.08 2.03
C LYS A 38 12.36 0.72 3.32
N ASP A 39 11.45 1.06 4.22
CA ASP A 39 11.80 1.64 5.52
C ASP A 39 12.54 0.62 6.39
N ARG A 40 12.02 -0.62 6.43
CA ARG A 40 12.67 -1.75 7.11
C ARG A 40 13.98 -2.15 6.43
N PHE A 41 14.00 -2.24 5.12
CA PHE A 41 15.17 -2.65 4.34
C PHE A 41 15.75 -1.47 3.55
N ARG A 42 16.43 -0.56 4.27
CA ARG A 42 17.00 0.67 3.68
C ARG A 42 17.95 0.43 2.50
N ILE A 43 18.49 -0.78 2.35
CA ILE A 43 19.27 -1.18 1.16
C ILE A 43 18.45 -1.05 -0.15
N LEU A 44 17.13 -1.18 -0.09
CA LEU A 44 16.21 -0.99 -1.23
C LEU A 44 16.03 0.47 -1.63
N LEU A 45 16.44 1.43 -0.79
CA LEU A 45 16.48 2.86 -1.15
C LEU A 45 17.71 3.21 -2.00
N GLY A 46 18.75 2.37 -1.95
CA GLY A 46 19.95 2.52 -2.75
C GLY A 46 19.85 1.81 -4.11
N LYS A 47 20.88 2.01 -4.94
CA LYS A 47 21.01 1.30 -6.21
C LYS A 47 21.35 -0.16 -5.93
N LEU A 48 20.51 -1.07 -6.40
CA LEU A 48 20.80 -2.51 -6.37
C LEU A 48 21.77 -2.83 -7.51
N GLU A 49 23.03 -3.07 -7.17
CA GLU A 49 24.07 -3.48 -8.14
C GLU A 49 23.84 -4.94 -8.57
N GLN A 50 22.93 -5.14 -9.51
CA GLN A 50 22.58 -6.46 -10.07
C GLN A 50 22.80 -6.47 -11.58
N LYS A 51 23.32 -7.59 -12.09
CA LYS A 51 23.69 -7.75 -13.50
C LYS A 51 22.50 -7.80 -14.46
N SER A 52 21.29 -8.03 -13.95
CA SER A 52 20.08 -8.02 -14.77
C SER A 52 18.82 -7.69 -13.96
N ALA A 53 17.80 -7.18 -14.65
CA ALA A 53 16.50 -6.89 -14.06
C ALA A 53 15.87 -8.13 -13.38
N GLY A 54 16.07 -9.32 -13.94
CA GLY A 54 15.59 -10.56 -13.33
C GLY A 54 16.19 -10.83 -11.94
N HIS A 55 17.46 -10.49 -11.73
CA HIS A 55 18.09 -10.62 -10.41
C HIS A 55 17.58 -9.56 -9.44
N VAL A 56 17.34 -8.32 -9.91
CA VAL A 56 16.67 -7.28 -9.10
C VAL A 56 15.31 -7.78 -8.62
N CYS A 57 14.49 -8.35 -9.51
CA CYS A 57 13.19 -8.91 -9.15
C CYS A 57 13.31 -10.01 -8.08
N LYS A 58 14.27 -10.94 -8.23
CA LYS A 58 14.51 -11.99 -7.23
C LYS A 58 14.89 -11.43 -5.86
N VAL A 59 15.75 -10.41 -5.83
CA VAL A 59 16.14 -9.72 -4.60
C VAL A 59 14.91 -9.09 -3.93
N VAL A 60 14.10 -8.34 -4.68
CA VAL A 60 12.87 -7.71 -4.16
C VAL A 60 11.89 -8.77 -3.62
N ILE A 61 11.67 -9.87 -4.35
CA ILE A 61 10.82 -10.98 -3.90
C ILE A 61 11.36 -11.57 -2.60
N GLY A 62 12.67 -11.75 -2.48
CA GLY A 62 13.32 -12.22 -1.24
C GLY A 62 13.00 -11.33 -0.04
N PHE A 63 13.06 -10.00 -0.22
CA PHE A 63 12.66 -9.05 0.84
C PHE A 63 11.17 -9.13 1.19
N VAL A 64 10.29 -9.33 0.21
CA VAL A 64 8.85 -9.52 0.47
C VAL A 64 8.59 -10.78 1.29
N VAL A 65 9.22 -11.90 0.92
CA VAL A 65 9.11 -13.16 1.69
C VAL A 65 9.63 -12.96 3.11
N LEU A 66 10.77 -12.29 3.25
CA LEU A 66 11.37 -12.03 4.55
C LEU A 66 10.51 -11.09 5.42
N HIS A 67 9.90 -10.06 4.82
CA HIS A 67 8.94 -9.20 5.49
C HIS A 67 7.75 -10.00 6.04
N ASN A 68 7.17 -10.88 5.24
CA ASN A 68 6.07 -11.73 5.66
C ASN A 68 6.49 -12.68 6.80
N LEU A 69 7.70 -13.25 6.74
CA LEU A 69 8.23 -14.09 7.81
C LEU A 69 8.34 -13.30 9.12
N PHE A 70 8.85 -12.08 9.08
CA PHE A 70 8.96 -11.23 10.27
C PHE A 70 7.60 -10.83 10.85
N LEU A 71 6.60 -10.60 10.00
CA LEU A 71 5.22 -10.39 10.47
C LEU A 71 4.67 -11.63 11.20
N LEU A 72 4.98 -12.84 10.71
CA LEU A 72 4.54 -14.09 11.34
C LEU A 72 5.22 -14.35 12.69
N VAL A 73 6.50 -14.01 12.80
CA VAL A 73 7.29 -14.17 14.04
C VAL A 73 7.01 -13.05 15.05
N GLN A 74 6.16 -12.08 14.70
CA GLN A 74 5.87 -10.88 15.51
C GLN A 74 7.15 -10.14 15.91
N ASP A 75 8.09 -10.03 14.97
CA ASP A 75 9.33 -9.31 15.21
C ASP A 75 9.02 -7.81 15.35
N GLU A 76 9.10 -7.32 16.59
CA GLU A 76 8.87 -5.92 16.97
C GLU A 76 10.04 -5.04 16.53
N MET A 77 10.11 -4.78 15.23
CA MET A 77 10.94 -3.70 14.70
C MET A 77 10.12 -2.42 14.72
N GLU A 78 10.47 -1.49 15.61
CA GLU A 78 9.97 -0.11 15.56
C GLU A 78 10.44 0.52 14.24
N ILE A 79 9.52 0.59 13.29
CA ILE A 79 9.69 1.38 12.08
C ILE A 79 9.71 2.84 12.56
N LEU A 80 10.91 3.42 12.72
CA LEU A 80 11.12 4.82 13.07
C LEU A 80 10.30 5.66 12.10
N GLY A 81 9.14 6.13 12.55
CA GLY A 81 8.11 6.81 11.78
C GLY A 81 8.51 8.20 11.27
N VAL A 82 9.77 8.40 10.87
CA VAL A 82 10.21 9.53 10.07
C VAL A 82 9.79 9.25 8.64
N GLY A 83 8.47 9.29 8.43
CA GLY A 83 7.82 8.96 7.19
C GLY A 83 8.30 9.86 6.06
N LEU A 84 9.28 9.39 5.29
CA LEU A 84 9.68 10.01 4.03
C LEU A 84 8.54 10.00 2.98
N LEU A 85 7.38 9.40 3.31
CA LEU A 85 6.19 9.31 2.46
C LEU A 85 4.89 9.77 3.16
N ILE A 86 4.95 10.37 4.36
CA ILE A 86 3.80 11.05 5.01
C ILE A 86 3.96 12.58 4.93
N GLY A 87 4.65 13.05 3.89
CA GLY A 87 4.63 14.45 3.49
C GLY A 87 3.60 14.61 2.38
N ASP A 88 2.47 15.21 2.71
CA ASP A 88 1.48 15.77 1.77
C ASP A 88 0.73 14.78 0.88
N ALA A 89 -0.12 13.94 1.51
CA ALA A 89 -1.36 13.57 0.81
C ALA A 89 -2.26 14.83 0.84
N PRO A 90 -2.58 15.46 -0.31
CA PRO A 90 -3.52 16.57 -0.31
C PRO A 90 -4.87 16.07 0.21
N VAL A 91 -5.30 16.69 1.29
CA VAL A 91 -6.64 16.54 1.86
C VAL A 91 -7.67 17.04 0.83
N SER A 92 -8.80 16.33 0.79
CA SER A 92 -10.06 16.60 0.07
C SER A 92 -10.08 16.33 -1.44
N VAL A 93 -10.39 15.08 -1.80
CA VAL A 93 -11.29 14.86 -2.95
C VAL A 93 -12.69 15.00 -2.37
N ALA A 94 -13.48 15.90 -2.95
CA ALA A 94 -14.77 16.38 -2.48
C ALA A 94 -15.60 15.35 -1.70
N GLU A 95 -16.04 15.73 -0.50
CA GLU A 95 -17.01 14.96 0.27
C GLU A 95 -18.32 14.87 -0.53
N ASP A 96 -18.64 13.68 -1.03
CA ASP A 96 -20.02 13.35 -1.41
C ASP A 96 -20.82 13.25 -0.09
N PRO A 97 -21.87 14.07 0.13
CA PRO A 97 -22.60 14.13 1.40
C PRO A 97 -23.33 12.84 1.82
N ARG A 98 -23.16 11.73 1.10
CA ARG A 98 -23.93 10.49 1.30
C ARG A 98 -23.16 9.28 1.81
N GLU A 99 -21.87 9.37 2.10
CA GLU A 99 -21.15 8.24 2.70
C GLU A 99 -20.38 8.66 3.95
N ASN A 100 -20.87 8.19 5.11
CA ASN A 100 -20.12 8.15 6.36
C ASN A 100 -18.91 7.22 6.20
N GLU A 101 -17.85 7.66 5.53
CA GLU A 101 -16.61 6.89 5.42
C GLU A 101 -15.74 7.20 6.64
N HIS A 102 -15.83 6.30 7.62
CA HIS A 102 -14.95 6.24 8.78
C HIS A 102 -13.49 6.29 8.29
N VAL A 103 -12.67 7.20 8.82
CA VAL A 103 -11.24 7.28 8.50
C VAL A 103 -10.58 5.95 8.85
N ILE A 104 -10.28 5.15 7.83
CA ILE A 104 -9.50 3.92 7.95
C ILE A 104 -8.02 4.28 7.78
N CYS A 105 -7.49 5.06 8.72
CA CYS A 105 -6.06 5.19 8.87
C CYS A 105 -5.73 4.86 10.32
N HIS A 106 -4.80 3.93 10.49
CA HIS A 106 -4.35 3.31 11.75
C HIS A 106 -5.25 2.24 12.40
N ASP A 107 -6.51 2.49 12.73
CA ASP A 107 -7.22 1.61 13.68
C ASP A 107 -7.73 0.27 13.07
N ARG A 108 -8.06 0.24 11.76
CA ARG A 108 -8.52 -1.01 11.11
C ARG A 108 -7.40 -1.96 10.71
N GLN A 109 -6.16 -1.52 10.57
CA GLN A 109 -5.08 -2.46 10.19
C GLN A 109 -4.79 -3.43 11.34
N ALA A 110 -4.80 -2.94 12.59
CA ALA A 110 -4.75 -3.79 13.78
C ALA A 110 -5.97 -4.74 13.86
N ARG A 111 -7.18 -4.25 13.57
CA ARG A 111 -8.39 -5.10 13.54
C ARG A 111 -8.42 -6.12 12.41
N TYR A 112 -7.84 -5.82 11.24
CA TYR A 112 -7.76 -6.77 10.12
C TYR A 112 -6.83 -7.94 10.46
N TYR A 113 -5.70 -7.68 11.13
CA TYR A 113 -4.83 -8.75 11.64
C TYR A 113 -5.48 -9.51 12.81
N SER A 114 -6.23 -8.83 13.68
CA SER A 114 -6.96 -9.47 14.79
C SER A 114 -8.11 -10.37 14.29
N ASN A 115 -8.89 -9.93 13.31
CA ASN A 115 -9.97 -10.72 12.71
C ASN A 115 -9.47 -11.92 11.88
N ILE A 116 -8.32 -11.80 11.21
CA ILE A 116 -7.70 -12.94 10.53
C ILE A 116 -7.13 -13.95 11.53
N LEU A 117 -6.62 -13.52 12.68
CA LEU A 117 -6.18 -14.41 13.75
C LEU A 117 -7.35 -15.12 14.45
N MET A 118 -8.48 -14.45 14.67
CA MET A 118 -9.66 -15.02 15.36
C MET A 118 -10.52 -15.95 14.51
N MET A 119 -10.30 -16.03 13.19
CA MET A 119 -10.98 -17.00 12.31
C MET A 119 -10.23 -18.35 12.20
N ARG A 120 -9.21 -18.56 13.05
CA ARG A 120 -8.37 -19.76 13.06
C ARG A 120 -8.52 -20.47 14.41
N ASP A 121 -9.76 -20.79 14.78
CA ASP A 121 -10.15 -21.76 15.81
C ASP A 121 -11.34 -22.60 15.30
#